data_AF-A0A564SKT7-F1
#
_entry.id   AF-A0A564SKT7-F1
#
_cell.length_a   1.000
_cell.length_b   1.000
_cell.length_c   1.000
_cell.angle_alpha   90.00
_cell.angle_beta   90.00
_cell.angle_gamma   90.00
#
_symmetry.space_group_name_H-M   'P 1'
#
loop_
_entity.id
_entity.type
_entity.pdbx_description
1 polymer ?
#
loop_
_entity_poly.entity_id
_entity_poly.type
_entity_poly.pdbx_seq_one_letter_code
_entity_poly.pdbx_strand_id
1 'polypeptide(L)' 'MNQNQAKEYYEKLFVNYPDVLSVEEATTLLGFKSQTAIIRKIHQHRIRCLKVGRSFMIPKEYLIDYLLDS' A
#
# COMPACT_ATOMS: atom_id res chain seq x y z
N MET A 1 -13.47 12.95 8.86
CA MET A 1 -12.93 13.48 7.58
C MET A 1 -13.81 12.96 6.46
N ASN A 2 -14.21 13.81 5.51
CA ASN A 2 -14.84 13.29 4.30
C ASN A 2 -13.85 12.39 3.57
N GLN A 3 -14.30 11.27 2.99
CA GLN A 3 -13.40 10.31 2.34
C GLN A 3 -12.55 10.95 1.23
N ASN A 4 -13.10 11.95 0.53
CA ASN A 4 -12.37 12.72 -0.48
C ASN A 4 -11.22 13.54 0.12
N GLN A 5 -11.41 14.13 1.31
CA GLN A 5 -10.37 14.91 2.00
C GLN A 5 -9.25 14.00 2.54
N ALA A 6 -9.61 12.80 3.00
CA ALA A 6 -8.64 11.80 3.46
C ALA A 6 -7.78 11.29 2.30
N LYS A 7 -8.39 11.03 1.14
CA LYS A 7 -7.68 10.62 -0.07
C LYS A 7 -6.68 11.68 -0.52
N GLU A 8 -7.09 12.94 -0.66
CA GLU A 8 -6.19 14.03 -1.03
C GLU A 8 -5.03 14.21 -0.04
N TYR A 9 -5.27 14.00 1.25
CA TYR A 9 -4.22 14.07 2.27
C TYR A 9 -3.15 12.99 2.04
N TYR A 10 -3.57 11.74 1.83
CA TYR A 10 -2.63 10.65 1.56
C TYR A 10 -1.94 10.79 0.20
N GLU A 11 -2.64 11.26 -0.83
CA GLU A 11 -2.01 11.55 -2.12
C GLU A 11 -0.88 12.56 -1.98
N LYS A 12 -1.08 13.65 -1.21
CA LYS A 12 -0.03 14.63 -0.89
C LYS A 12 1.11 14.03 -0.07
N LEU A 13 0.80 13.15 0.88
CA LEU A 13 1.82 12.46 1.69
C LEU A 13 2.70 11.54 0.85
N PHE A 14 2.11 10.87 -0.14
CA PHE A 14 2.79 9.91 -1.01
C PHE A 14 3.42 10.52 -2.27
N VAL A 15 3.40 11.85 -2.46
CA VAL A 15 4.00 12.52 -3.65
C VAL A 15 5.47 12.17 -3.83
N ASN A 16 6.23 12.05 -2.74
CA ASN A 16 7.67 11.76 -2.79
C ASN A 16 8.01 10.27 -2.90
N TYR A 17 7.00 9.39 -2.90
CA TYR A 17 7.17 7.95 -3.01
C TYR A 17 6.96 7.49 -4.45
N PRO A 18 7.62 6.39 -4.88
CA PRO A 18 7.41 5.85 -6.21
C PRO A 18 5.95 5.43 -6.42
N ASP A 19 5.47 5.52 -7.67
CA ASP A 19 4.09 5.15 -8.02
C ASP A 19 3.78 3.68 -7.73
N VAL A 20 4.81 2.84 -7.81
CA VAL A 20 4.74 1.41 -7.54
C VAL A 20 5.79 1.06 -6.51
N LEU A 21 5.36 0.39 -5.44
CA LEU A 21 6.20 -0.04 -4.33
C LEU A 21 6.36 -1.56 -4.33
N SER A 22 7.53 -2.03 -3.95
CA SER A 22 7.76 -3.41 -3.58
C SER A 22 7.12 -3.75 -2.24
N VAL A 23 7.02 -5.05 -1.93
CA VAL A 23 6.59 -5.52 -0.59
C VAL A 23 7.48 -4.95 0.50
N GLU A 24 8.78 -4.82 0.26
CA GLU A 24 9.74 -4.30 1.23
C GLU A 24 9.47 -2.83 1.55
N GLU A 25 9.34 -2.00 0.51
CA GLU A 25 9.04 -0.57 0.67
C GLU A 25 7.69 -0.36 1.35
N ALA A 26 6.65 -1.11 0.96
CA ALA A 26 5.35 -1.06 1.60
C ALA A 26 5.39 -1.49 3.08
N THR A 27 6.25 -2.46 3.43
CA THR A 27 6.46 -2.89 4.82
C THR A 27 7.02 -1.76 5.67
N THR A 28 8.06 -1.09 5.17
CA THR A 28 8.70 0.06 5.84
C THR A 28 7.75 1.24 5.95
N LEU A 29 7.03 1.54 4.88
CA LEU A 29 6.10 2.67 4.79
C LEU A 29 4.89 2.53 5.73
N LEU A 30 4.32 1.33 5.82
CA LEU A 30 3.20 1.04 6.71
C LEU A 30 3.65 0.70 8.15
N GLY A 31 4.95 0.65 8.42
CA GLY A 31 5.50 0.34 9.75
C GLY A 31 5.28 -1.11 10.19
N PHE A 32 5.14 -2.06 9.26
CA PHE A 32 5.06 -3.48 9.59
C PHE A 32 6.43 -4.03 10.01
N LYS A 33 6.43 -4.96 10.97
CA LYS A 33 7.65 -5.61 11.46
C LYS A 33 8.27 -6.59 10.46
N SER A 34 7.50 -7.07 9.47
CA SER A 34 7.98 -8.04 8.49
C SER A 34 7.19 -7.99 7.18
N GLN A 35 7.88 -8.34 6.08
CA GLN A 35 7.26 -8.49 4.76
C GLN A 35 6.16 -9.54 4.75
N THR A 36 6.28 -10.58 5.59
CA THR A 36 5.26 -11.63 5.75
C THR A 36 3.91 -11.06 6.19
N ALA A 37 3.89 -9.98 6.97
CA ALA A 37 2.64 -9.34 7.38
C ALA A 37 1.89 -8.72 6.18
N ILE A 38 2.62 -8.03 5.30
CA ILE A 38 2.09 -7.49 4.04
C ILE A 38 1.65 -8.62 3.12
N ILE A 39 2.49 -9.63 2.90
CA ILE A 39 2.19 -10.78 2.04
C ILE A 39 0.93 -11.50 2.53
N ARG A 40 0.78 -11.70 3.84
CA ARG A 40 -0.43 -12.30 4.41
C ARG A 40 -1.67 -11.46 4.14
N LYS A 41 -1.58 -10.13 4.24
CA LYS A 41 -2.70 -9.22 3.92
C LYS A 41 -3.05 -9.24 2.43
N ILE A 42 -2.05 -9.36 1.56
CA ILE A 42 -2.26 -9.57 0.11
C ILE A 42 -3.04 -10.86 -0.13
N HIS A 43 -2.63 -11.97 0.48
CA HIS A 43 -3.34 -13.26 0.36
C HIS A 43 -4.75 -13.23 0.96
N GLN A 44 -5.00 -12.39 1.96
CA GLN A 44 -6.34 -12.15 2.53
C GLN A 44 -7.19 -11.19 1.69
N HIS A 45 -6.72 -10.77 0.52
CA HIS A 45 -7.36 -9.76 -0.33
C HIS A 45 -7.62 -8.42 0.37
N ARG A 46 -6.86 -8.12 1.44
CA ARG A 46 -6.93 -6.84 2.17
C ARG A 46 -6.12 -5.76 1.47
N ILE A 47 -4.97 -6.12 0.91
CA ILE A 47 -4.12 -5.20 0.14
C ILE A 47 -4.13 -5.69 -1.30
N ARG A 48 -4.52 -4.82 -2.23
CA ARG A 48 -4.44 -5.12 -3.67
C ARG A 48 -2.98 -5.05 -4.12
N CYS A 49 -2.60 -5.89 -5.09
CA CYS A 49 -1.25 -5.91 -5.64
C CYS A 49 -1.26 -6.38 -7.10
N LEU A 50 -0.18 -6.06 -7.81
CA LEU A 50 0.15 -6.58 -9.13
C LEU A 50 1.27 -7.61 -8.98
N LYS A 51 1.04 -8.83 -9.48
CA LYS A 51 2.08 -9.86 -9.49
C LYS A 51 2.95 -9.68 -10.73
N VAL A 52 4.22 -9.32 -10.54
CA VAL A 52 5.20 -9.13 -11.62
C VAL A 52 6.29 -10.18 -11.45
N GLY A 53 6.20 -11.25 -12.25
CA GLY A 53 7.08 -12.41 -12.12
C GLY A 53 6.95 -13.09 -10.76
N ARG A 54 8.06 -13.12 -9.99
CA ARG A 54 8.12 -13.69 -8.63
C ARG A 54 7.84 -12.68 -7.53
N SER A 55 7.68 -11.41 -7.87
CA SER A 55 7.51 -10.32 -6.91
C SER A 55 6.08 -9.79 -6.92
N PHE A 56 5.64 -9.29 -5.76
CA PHE A 56 4.43 -8.49 -5.65
C PHE A 56 4.80 -7.01 -5.68
N MET A 57 4.13 -6.27 -6.56
CA MET A 57 4.24 -4.84 -6.71
C MET A 57 2.93 -4.20 -6.26
N ILE A 58 3.01 -3.13 -5.49
CA ILE A 58 1.88 -2.49 -4.82
C ILE A 58 1.85 -1.03 -5.29
N PRO A 59 0.97 -0.68 -6.23
CA PRO A 59 0.70 0.71 -6.56
C PRO A 59 0.34 1.53 -5.32
N LYS A 60 0.83 2.77 -5.23
CA LYS A 60 0.54 3.65 -4.08
C LYS A 60 -0.95 3.90 -3.90
N GLU A 61 -1.73 3.90 -4.97
CA GLU A 61 -3.20 4.02 -4.90
C GLU A 61 -3.83 2.89 -4.08
N TYR A 62 -3.36 1.65 -4.25
CA TYR A 62 -3.89 0.49 -3.52
C TYR A 62 -3.55 0.53 -2.03
N LEU A 63 -2.42 1.16 -1.69
CA LEU A 63 -2.04 1.46 -0.31
C LEU A 63 -2.97 2.51 0.30
N ILE A 64 -3.28 3.57 -0.44
CA ILE A 64 -4.22 4.61 0.00
C ILE A 64 -5.60 4.00 0.21
N ASP A 65 -6.10 3.19 -0.72
CA ASP A 65 -7.40 2.52 -0.57
C ASP A 65 -7.43 1.63 0.68
N TYR A 66 -6.36 0.88 0.93
CA TYR A 66 -6.23 0.06 2.13
C TYR A 66 -6.26 0.90 3.42
N LEU A 67 -5.61 2.07 3.43
CA LEU A 67 -5.62 2.99 4.57
C LEU A 67 -6.97 3.69 4.78
N LEU A 68 -7.75 3.86 3.71
CA LEU A 68 -9.08 4.47 3.75
C LEU A 68 -10.19 3.48 4.13
N ASP A 69 -10.00 2.20 3.83
CA ASP A 69 -10.93 1.09 4.15
C ASP A 69 -10.72 0.50 5.57
N SER A 70 -9.71 1.00 6.31
CA SER A 70 -9.33 0.53 7.65
C SER A 70 -10.04 1.24 8.80
#